data_AF-A0A523Y6L0-F1
#
_entry.id   AF-A0A523Y6L0-F1
#
_cell.length_a   1.000
_cell.length_b   1.000
_cell.length_c   1.000
_cell.angle_alpha   90.00
_cell.angle_beta   90.00
_cell.angle_gamma   90.00
#
_symmetry.space_group_name_H-M   'P 1'
#
loop_
_entity.id
_entity.type
_entity.pdbx_description
1 polymer ?
#
loop_
_entity_poly.entity_id
_entity_poly.type
_entity_poly.pdbx_seq_one_letter_code
_entity_poly.pdbx_strand_id
1 'polypeptide(L)' 'MVNVQFRLIHKKGYVVHVYASPTAIKEDNNIVGSNAVITDISDRVQAEETLRRSLDLILAMTY' A
#
# COMPACT_ATOMS: atom_id res chain seq x y z
N MET A 1 -7.61 1.72 -14.23
CA MET A 1 -7.52 2.12 -12.81
C MET A 1 -6.09 1.91 -12.37
N VAL A 2 -5.34 2.98 -12.09
CA VAL A 2 -3.95 2.87 -11.62
C VAL A 2 -4.00 2.74 -10.11
N ASN A 3 -3.31 1.75 -9.58
CA ASN A 3 -3.25 1.54 -8.15
C ASN A 3 -1.83 1.73 -7.68
N VAL A 4 -1.67 2.49 -6.61
CA VAL A 4 -0.36 2.90 -6.11
C VAL A 4 -0.23 2.47 -4.66
N GLN A 5 0.80 1.70 -4.37
CA GLN A 5 1.17 1.34 -3.00
C GLN A 5 2.26 2.28 -2.51
N PHE A 6 2.05 2.88 -1.34
CA PHE A 6 3.03 3.75 -0.72
C PHE A 6 2.85 3.80 0.80
N ARG A 7 3.73 4.53 1.46
CA ARG A 7 3.71 4.74 2.91
C ARG A 7 3.25 6.16 3.20
N LEU A 8 2.36 6.30 4.17
CA LEU A 8 1.94 7.59 4.72
C LEU A 8 2.21 7.68 6.21
N ILE A 9 2.26 8.90 6.73
CA ILE A 9 2.37 9.16 8.15
C ILE A 9 0.96 9.38 8.70
N HIS A 10 0.50 8.49 9.56
CA HIS A 10 -0.76 8.66 10.26
C HIS A 10 -0.68 9.87 11.20
N LYS A 11 -1.80 10.52 11.52
CA LYS A 11 -1.84 11.70 12.41
C LYS A 11 -1.18 11.50 13.78
N LYS A 12 -1.04 10.25 14.23
CA LYS A 12 -0.36 9.88 15.48
C LYS A 12 1.17 9.65 15.31
N GLY A 13 1.73 9.91 14.14
CA GLY A 13 3.17 9.86 13.86
C GLY A 13 3.72 8.52 13.35
N TYR A 14 2.93 7.45 13.35
CA TYR A 14 3.38 6.15 12.83
C TYR A 14 3.17 6.00 11.32
N VAL A 15 3.96 5.11 10.71
CA VAL A 15 3.88 4.80 9.27
C VAL A 15 2.76 3.79 9.02
N VAL A 16 1.98 4.04 7.97
CA VAL A 16 0.94 3.11 7.48
C VAL A 16 1.24 2.77 6.04
N HIS A 17 1.19 1.47 5.72
CA HIS A 17 1.23 1.02 4.34
C HIS A 17 -0.16 1.12 3.75
N VAL A 18 -0.29 1.84 2.64
CA VAL A 18 -1.58 2.01 1.98
C VAL A 18 -1.53 1.62 0.52
N TYR A 19 -2.70 1.27 0.03
CA TYR A 19 -3.02 1.18 -1.37
C TYR A 19 -4.00 2.30 -1.71
N ALA A 20 -3.69 3.10 -2.72
CA ALA A 20 -4.59 4.13 -3.22
C ALA A 20 -5.02 3.86 -4.65
N SER A 21 -6.31 4.09 -4.91
CA SER A 21 -6.89 4.11 -6.25
C SER A 21 -7.43 5.51 -6.58
N PRO A 22 -6.58 6.43 -7.06
CA PRO A 22 -7.01 7.77 -7.42
C PRO A 22 -7.74 7.81 -8.77
N THR A 23 -8.77 8.63 -8.84
CA THR A 23 -9.51 8.98 -10.06
C THR A 23 -9.54 10.49 -10.17
N ALA A 24 -9.13 11.02 -11.33
CA ALA A 24 -9.19 12.46 -11.60
C ALA A 24 -10.66 12.88 -11.82
N ILE A 25 -11.05 13.99 -11.19
CA ILE A 25 -12.32 14.66 -11.43
C ILE A 25 -12.08 15.68 -12.54
N LYS A 26 -12.90 15.64 -13.60
CA LYS A 26 -12.76 16.51 -14.77
C LYS A 26 -14.03 17.29 -15.04
N GLU A 27 -13.87 18.58 -15.34
CA GLU A 27 -14.92 19.48 -15.85
C GLU A 27 -14.38 20.16 -17.10
N ASP A 28 -15.18 20.22 -18.18
CA ASP A 28 -14.80 20.83 -19.46
C ASP A 28 -13.41 20.40 -19.95
N ASN A 29 -13.11 19.10 -19.83
CA ASN A 29 -11.85 18.47 -20.18
C ASN A 29 -10.62 18.91 -19.34
N ASN A 30 -10.81 19.74 -18.32
CA ASN A 30 -9.80 20.16 -17.35
C ASN A 30 -9.87 19.32 -16.08
N ILE A 31 -8.71 19.01 -15.49
CA ILE A 31 -8.66 18.31 -14.19
C ILE A 31 -8.93 19.34 -13.10
N VAL A 32 -10.05 19.18 -12.38
CA VAL A 32 -10.47 20.08 -11.29
C VAL A 32 -10.22 19.48 -9.91
N GLY A 33 -9.87 18.20 -9.83
CA GLY A 33 -9.54 17.55 -8.57
C GLY A 33 -9.23 16.07 -8.72
N SER A 34 -9.13 15.39 -7.59
CA SER A 34 -8.98 13.94 -7.53
C SER A 34 -9.77 13.37 -6.36
N ASN A 35 -10.34 12.19 -6.58
CA ASN A 35 -10.93 11.37 -5.54
C ASN A 35 -10.12 10.09 -5.43
N ALA A 36 -9.78 9.64 -4.23
CA ALA A 36 -9.02 8.42 -4.03
C ALA A 36 -9.62 7.59 -2.90
N VAL A 37 -9.76 6.29 -3.16
CA VAL A 37 -9.98 5.30 -2.08
C VAL A 37 -8.61 4.89 -1.57
N ILE A 38 -8.40 5.07 -0.26
CA ILE A 38 -7.17 4.70 0.43
C ILE A 38 -7.49 3.55 1.39
N THR A 39 -6.85 2.41 1.15
CA THR A 39 -7.00 1.20 1.96
C THR A 39 -5.72 0.98 2.76
N ASP A 40 -5.83 0.85 4.08
CA ASP A 40 -4.74 0.38 4.93
C ASP A 40 -4.46 -1.10 4.63
N ILE A 41 -3.20 -1.41 4.33
CA ILE A 41 -2.73 -2.76 3.99
C ILE A 41 -1.59 -3.19 4.91
N SER A 42 -1.42 -2.52 6.05
CA SER A 42 -0.33 -2.80 6.99
C SER A 42 -0.37 -4.24 7.51
N ASP A 43 -1.56 -4.78 7.75
CA ASP A 43 -1.73 -6.18 8.18
C ASP A 43 -1.30 -7.16 7.09
N ARG A 44 -1.66 -6.89 5.84
CA ARG A 44 -1.26 -7.71 4.69
C ARG A 44 0.26 -7.71 4.51
N VAL A 45 0.88 -6.54 4.57
CA VAL A 45 2.34 -6.39 4.43
C VAL A 45 3.07 -7.15 5.54
N GLN A 46 2.59 -7.07 6.79
CA GLN A 46 3.17 -7.81 7.91
C GLN A 46 3.03 -9.33 7.75
N ALA A 47 1.89 -9.80 7.26
CA ALA A 47 1.69 -11.23 6.98
C ALA A 47 2.63 -11.72 5.87
N GLU A 48 2.78 -10.95 4.79
CA GLU A 48 3.69 -11.26 3.67
C GLU A 48 5.16 -11.27 4.13
N GLU A 49 5.58 -10.32 4.96
CA GLU A 49 6.93 -10.32 5.53
C GLU A 49 7.19 -11.50 6.45
N THR A 50 6.22 -11.84 7.31
CA THR A 50 6.32 -13.00 8.21
C THR A 50 6.46 -14.29 7.41
N LEU A 51 5.65 -14.44 6.36
CA LEU A 51 5.73 -15.59 5.47
C LEU A 51 7.09 -15.64 4.77
N ARG A 52 7.55 -14.51 4.20
CA ARG A 52 8.84 -14.44 3.53
C ARG A 52 9.99 -14.83 4.46
N ARG A 53 10.04 -14.28 5.67
CA ARG A 53 11.06 -14.63 6.67
C ARG A 53 11.04 -16.11 7.03
N SER A 54 9.85 -16.70 7.13
CA SER A 54 9.71 -18.14 7.41
C SER A 54 10.24 -18.98 6.26
N LEU A 55 9.95 -18.61 5.01
CA LEU A 55 10.48 -19.27 3.81
C LEU A 55 12.00 -19.12 3.70
N ASP A 56 12.54 -17.92 3.95
CA ASP A 56 13.97 -17.64 3.93
C ASP A 56 14.72 -18.52 4.95
N LEU A 57 14.17 -18.68 6.16
CA LEU A 57 14.74 -19.57 7.18
C LEU A 57 14.70 -21.04 6.78
N ILE A 58 13.58 -21.51 6.22
CA ILE A 58 13.45 -22.89 5.73
C ILE A 58 14.49 -23.16 4.64
N LEU A 59 14.60 -22.25 3.66
CA LEU A 59 15.57 -22.38 2.58
C LEU A 59 17.00 -22.42 3.13
N ALA A 60 17.34 -21.55 4.07
CA ALA A 60 18.66 -21.53 4.71
C ALA A 60 19.01 -22.82 5.48
N MET A 61 18.01 -23.58 5.96
CA MET A 61 18.23 -24.88 6.60
C MET A 61 18.32 -26.06 5.62
N THR A 62 17.96 -25.84 4.35
CA THR A 62 17.93 -26.89 3.32
C THR A 62 19.19 -26.89 2.43
N TYR A 63 20.14 -25.98 2.68
CA TYR A 63 21.48 -25.90 2.08
C TYR A 63 22.56 -26.16 3.13
#